data_AF-A0A3B1CU63-F1
#
_entry.id   AF-A0A3B1CU63-F1
#
_cell.length_a   1.000
_cell.length_b   1.000
_cell.length_c   1.000
_cell.angle_alpha   90.00
_cell.angle_beta   90.00
_cell.angle_gamma   90.00
#
_symmetry.space_group_name_H-M   'P 1'
#
loop_
_entity.id
_entity.type
_entity.pdbx_description
1 polymer ?
#
loop_
_entity_poly.entity_id
_entity_poly.type
_entity_poly.pdbx_seq_one_letter_code
_entity_poly.pdbx_strand_id
1 'polypeptide(L)'
;MKYKTIFIVDPIRGERIHLSKFVMQEFFTVMSFVSIADCFKSSQVLRCDLVIYVLRTGKCETKHLLNIKKKFKQLPFIIMVNENAPEPDMTQLKEQGFTSLHKATNNEKVRELVLGFLAADGLPPRTELPHPVPIGIDLGPPQPLK
;
A
#
# COMPACT_ATOMS: atom_id res chain seq x y z
N MET A 1 1.75 18.68 -3.70
CA MET A 1 1.18 17.56 -2.93
C MET A 1 2.30 16.71 -2.36
N LYS A 2 2.20 16.29 -1.10
CA LYS A 2 3.16 15.35 -0.51
C LYS A 2 2.59 13.94 -0.70
N TYR A 3 3.12 13.20 -1.67
CA TYR A 3 2.72 11.81 -1.88
C TYR A 3 2.90 11.00 -0.59
N LYS A 4 1.90 10.18 -0.25
CA LYS A 4 1.97 9.27 0.89
C LYS A 4 2.55 7.95 0.41
N THR A 5 3.46 7.39 1.20
CA THR A 5 4.15 6.14 0.85
C THR A 5 3.66 4.98 1.72
N ILE A 6 3.23 3.91 1.06
CA ILE A 6 2.75 2.68 1.68
C ILE A 6 3.78 1.58 1.46
N PHE A 7 4.21 0.92 2.53
CA PHE A 7 5.07 -0.26 2.44
C PHE A 7 4.22 -1.52 2.64
N ILE A 8 4.19 -2.38 1.63
CA ILE A 8 3.55 -3.70 1.70
C ILE A 8 4.61 -4.75 1.98
N VAL A 9 4.41 -5.54 3.02
CA VAL A 9 5.28 -6.65 3.40
C VAL A 9 4.50 -7.95 3.28
N ASP A 10 4.81 -8.71 2.23
CA ASP A 10 4.28 -10.06 2.03
C ASP A 10 5.33 -10.88 1.28
N PRO A 11 5.76 -12.05 1.77
CA PRO A 11 6.75 -12.86 1.08
C PRO A 11 6.23 -13.48 -0.23
N ILE A 12 4.92 -13.57 -0.44
CA ILE A 12 4.33 -14.16 -1.64
C ILE A 12 4.22 -13.11 -2.75
N ARG A 13 5.02 -13.23 -3.80
CA ARG A 13 5.12 -12.24 -4.88
C ARG A 13 3.77 -11.94 -5.57
N GLY A 14 3.01 -12.98 -5.94
CA GLY A 14 1.74 -12.81 -6.65
C GLY A 14 0.71 -12.05 -5.82
N GLU A 15 0.53 -12.48 -4.57
CA GLU A 15 -0.35 -11.85 -3.59
C GLU A 15 0.06 -10.40 -3.29
N ARG A 16 1.36 -10.16 -3.10
CA ARG A 16 1.90 -8.81 -2.90
C ARG A 16 1.58 -7.87 -4.06
N ILE A 17 1.75 -8.33 -5.30
CA ILE A 17 1.43 -7.55 -6.51
C ILE A 17 -0.08 -7.31 -6.61
N HIS A 18 -0.90 -8.31 -6.26
CA HIS A 18 -2.35 -8.17 -6.28
C HIS A 18 -2.80 -7.11 -5.27
N LEU A 19 -2.34 -7.21 -4.02
CA LEU A 19 -2.62 -6.24 -2.97
C LEU A 19 -2.10 -4.85 -3.33
N SER A 20 -0.90 -4.75 -3.92
CA SER A 20 -0.38 -3.45 -4.36
C SER A 20 -1.27 -2.81 -5.40
N LYS A 21 -1.76 -3.56 -6.40
CA LYS A 21 -2.70 -3.04 -7.40
C LYS A 21 -4.04 -2.63 -6.78
N PHE A 22 -4.51 -3.37 -5.78
CA PHE A 22 -5.76 -3.09 -5.10
C PHE A 22 -5.70 -1.79 -4.28
N VAL A 23 -4.54 -1.51 -3.68
CA VAL A 23 -4.27 -0.32 -2.86
C VAL A 23 -3.80 0.87 -3.70
N MET A 24 -3.12 0.62 -4.82
CA MET A 24 -2.53 1.65 -5.67
C MET A 24 -3.61 2.52 -6.27
N GLN A 25 -3.53 3.80 -5.94
CA GLN A 25 -4.34 4.89 -6.49
C GLN A 25 -3.38 5.98 -6.97
N GLU A 26 -3.86 6.92 -7.79
CA GLU A 26 -3.07 8.00 -8.39
C GLU A 26 -2.27 8.86 -7.38
N PHE A 27 -2.59 8.77 -6.09
CA PHE A 27 -2.04 9.62 -5.03
C PHE A 27 -1.16 8.89 -4.01
N PHE A 28 -1.02 7.56 -4.11
CA PHE A 28 -0.20 6.75 -3.20
C PHE A 28 1.01 6.17 -3.91
N THR A 29 2.18 6.30 -3.29
CA THR A 29 3.37 5.54 -3.71
C THR A 29 3.38 4.21 -2.95
N VAL A 30 3.29 3.09 -3.67
CA VAL A 30 3.33 1.76 -3.04
C VAL A 30 4.69 1.12 -3.28
N MET A 31 5.36 0.73 -2.19
CA MET A 31 6.55 -0.10 -2.23
C MET A 31 6.27 -1.48 -1.65
N SER A 32 6.97 -2.48 -2.16
CA SER A 32 6.73 -3.88 -1.85
C SER A 32 8.00 -4.55 -1.35
N PHE A 33 7.90 -5.26 -0.23
CA PHE A 33 9.01 -5.93 0.44
C PHE A 33 8.65 -7.39 0.74
N VAL A 34 9.68 -8.24 0.78
CA VAL A 34 9.54 -9.65 1.17
C VAL A 34 9.59 -9.79 2.70
N SER A 35 10.35 -8.94 3.36
CA SER A 35 10.57 -8.96 4.82
C SER A 35 10.48 -7.56 5.41
N ILE A 36 9.98 -7.47 6.65
CA ILE A 36 9.92 -6.22 7.42
C ILE A 36 11.31 -5.65 7.73
N ALA A 37 12.33 -6.51 7.79
CA ALA A 37 13.71 -6.08 8.00
C ALA A 37 14.23 -5.23 6.83
N ASP A 38 13.72 -5.46 5.61
CA ASP A 38 14.13 -4.72 4.42
C ASP A 38 13.51 -3.32 4.34
N CYS A 39 12.35 -3.12 4.98
CA CYS A 39 11.64 -1.84 4.98
C CYS A 39 12.43 -0.69 5.61
N PHE A 40 13.31 -0.99 6.56
CA PHE A 40 13.87 0.01 7.47
C PHE A 40 15.40 0.07 7.46
N LYS A 41 16.02 -0.38 6.36
CA LYS A 41 17.45 -0.26 6.13
C LYS A 41 17.86 1.22 6.05
N SER A 42 19.09 1.54 6.47
CA SER A 42 19.63 2.91 6.42
C SER A 42 19.70 3.48 5.01
N SER A 43 19.80 2.61 3.99
CA SER A 43 19.78 2.97 2.57
C SER A 43 18.39 3.37 2.06
N GLN A 44 17.33 3.19 2.87
CA GLN A 44 15.97 3.51 2.46
C GLN A 44 15.75 5.02 2.52
N VAL A 45 15.75 5.66 1.35
CA VAL A 45 15.57 7.13 1.21
C VAL A 45 14.10 7.52 1.35
N LEU A 46 13.17 6.61 1.05
CA LEU A 46 11.74 6.89 1.07
C LEU A 46 11.18 6.78 2.49
N ARG A 47 10.50 7.84 2.92
CA ARG A 47 9.75 7.89 4.17
C ARG A 47 8.50 7.02 4.04
N CYS A 48 8.33 6.06 4.94
CA CYS A 48 7.10 5.29 5.07
C CYS A 48 6.04 6.08 5.85
N ASP A 49 4.81 6.13 5.35
CA ASP A 49 3.67 6.73 6.04
C ASP A 49 2.68 5.68 6.59
N LEU A 50 2.66 4.47 6.03
CA LEU A 50 1.81 3.35 6.45
C LEU A 50 2.45 2.01 6.08
N VAL A 51 2.41 1.03 6.98
CA VAL A 51 2.86 -0.34 6.70
C VAL A 51 1.65 -1.27 6.63
N ILE A 52 1.57 -2.06 5.55
CA ILE A 52 0.65 -3.19 5.44
C ILE A 52 1.48 -4.46 5.59
N TYR A 53 1.27 -5.20 6.68
CA TYR A 53 2.01 -6.42 7.00
C TYR A 53 1.09 -7.63 6.88
N VAL A 54 1.39 -8.52 5.93
CA VAL A 54 0.57 -9.72 5.68
C VAL A 54 1.11 -10.89 6.47
N LEU A 55 0.29 -11.45 7.37
CA LEU A 55 0.68 -12.62 8.14
C LEU A 55 0.75 -13.86 7.26
N ARG A 56 1.86 -14.58 7.37
CA ARG A 56 2.13 -15.84 6.68
C ARG A 56 2.88 -16.76 7.63
N THR A 57 2.28 -17.89 7.98
CA THR A 57 2.88 -18.93 8.81
C THR A 57 4.26 -19.33 8.28
N GLY A 58 5.26 -19.36 9.17
CA GLY A 58 6.65 -19.72 8.84
C GLY A 58 7.45 -18.69 8.04
N LYS A 59 6.87 -17.55 7.62
CA LYS A 59 7.59 -16.53 6.82
C LYS A 59 7.43 -15.11 7.37
N CYS A 60 6.19 -14.65 7.55
CA CYS A 60 5.86 -13.33 8.08
C CYS A 60 4.97 -13.49 9.31
N GLU A 61 5.62 -13.72 10.46
CA GLU A 61 4.94 -13.97 11.72
C GLU A 61 4.99 -12.76 12.63
N THR A 62 4.11 -12.72 13.63
CA THR A 62 4.02 -11.64 14.62
C THR A 62 5.33 -11.41 15.36
N LYS A 63 6.11 -12.46 15.62
CA LYS A 63 7.44 -12.37 16.27
C LYS A 63 8.41 -11.46 15.52
N HIS A 64 8.31 -11.37 14.19
CA HIS A 64 9.17 -10.49 13.40
C HIS A 64 8.83 -9.01 13.62
N LEU A 65 7.57 -8.69 13.92
CA LEU A 65 7.14 -7.34 14.29
C LEU A 65 7.65 -6.94 15.67
N LEU A 66 7.74 -7.87 16.62
CA LEU A 66 8.25 -7.59 17.96
C LEU A 66 9.70 -7.06 17.94
N ASN A 67 10.49 -7.57 16.99
CA ASN A 67 11.92 -7.30 16.85
C ASN A 67 12.26 -5.97 16.15
N ILE A 68 11.27 -5.22 15.62
CA ILE A 68 11.57 -3.94 14.95
C ILE A 68 11.90 -2.83 15.96
N LYS A 69 12.71 -1.85 15.55
CA LYS A 69 13.10 -0.73 16.42
C LYS A 69 11.86 0.09 16.85
N LYS A 70 11.84 0.53 18.12
CA LYS A 70 10.74 1.30 18.74
C LYS A 70 10.23 2.46 17.88
N LYS A 71 11.14 3.20 17.23
CA LYS A 71 10.77 4.34 16.37
C LYS A 71 9.85 3.97 15.21
N PHE A 72 9.96 2.75 14.67
CA PHE A 72 9.13 2.29 13.57
C PHE A 72 7.77 1.79 14.03
N LYS A 73 7.64 1.37 15.30
CA LYS A 73 6.36 0.99 15.91
C LYS A 73 5.39 2.18 16.06
N GLN A 74 5.88 3.41 15.87
CA GLN A 74 5.07 4.63 15.85
C GLN A 74 4.39 4.89 14.50
N LEU A 75 4.77 4.15 13.45
CA LEU A 75 4.07 4.22 12.17
C LEU A 75 2.71 3.53 12.30
N PRO A 76 1.70 3.91 11.50
CA PRO A 76 0.48 3.14 11.36
C PRO A 76 0.79 1.78 10.73
N PHE A 77 0.24 0.72 11.32
CA PHE A 77 0.31 -0.65 10.82
C PHE A 77 -1.08 -1.22 10.58
N ILE A 78 -1.26 -1.84 9.42
CA ILE A 78 -2.38 -2.72 9.11
C ILE A 78 -1.82 -4.14 9.05
N ILE A 79 -2.25 -5.00 9.97
CA ILE A 79 -1.96 -6.44 9.94
C ILE A 79 -3.08 -7.12 9.16
N MET A 80 -2.73 -7.64 7.98
CA MET A 80 -3.62 -8.46 7.18
C MET A 80 -3.49 -9.92 7.63
N VAL A 81 -4.59 -10.47 8.14
CA VAL A 81 -4.70 -11.85 8.62
C VAL A 81 -5.43 -12.65 7.56
N ASN A 82 -4.75 -13.67 7.02
CA ASN A 82 -5.37 -14.64 6.13
C ASN A 82 -5.86 -15.85 6.94
N GLU A 83 -6.81 -16.61 6.40
CA GLU A 83 -7.45 -17.76 7.06
C GLU A 83 -6.47 -18.82 7.60
N ASN A 84 -5.28 -18.91 7.02
CA ASN A 84 -4.26 -19.91 7.36
C ASN A 84 -3.20 -19.42 8.35
N ALA A 85 -3.28 -18.17 8.80
CA ALA A 85 -2.32 -17.58 9.74
C ALA A 85 -2.88 -17.59 11.18
N PRO A 86 -2.04 -17.82 12.20
CA PRO A 86 -2.45 -17.62 13.59
C PRO A 86 -2.94 -16.19 13.81
N GLU A 87 -4.02 -16.05 14.58
CA GLU A 87 -4.54 -14.74 14.97
C GLU A 87 -3.46 -13.96 15.74
N PRO A 88 -3.14 -12.71 15.35
CA PRO A 88 -2.14 -11.92 16.06
C PRO A 88 -2.68 -11.45 17.42
N ASP A 89 -1.85 -11.55 18.45
CA ASP A 89 -2.13 -10.90 19.73
C ASP A 89 -1.90 -9.38 19.61
N MET A 90 -2.99 -8.68 19.31
CA MET A 90 -2.98 -7.22 19.15
C MET A 90 -2.70 -6.50 20.46
N THR A 91 -3.04 -7.11 21.61
CA THR A 91 -2.79 -6.53 22.94
C THR A 91 -1.30 -6.55 23.23
N GLN A 92 -0.65 -7.70 23.05
CA GLN A 92 0.80 -7.83 23.19
C GLN A 92 1.55 -6.86 22.26
N LEU A 93 1.12 -6.72 21.01
CA LEU A 93 1.76 -5.78 20.08
C LEU A 93 1.64 -4.33 20.56
N LYS A 94 0.49 -3.92 21.09
CA LYS A 94 0.32 -2.57 21.65
C LYS A 94 1.19 -2.34 22.88
N GLU A 95 1.27 -3.31 23.80
CA GLU A 95 2.16 -3.27 24.96
C GLU A 95 3.64 -3.15 24.56
N GLN A 96 3.99 -3.71 23.40
CA GLN A 96 5.34 -3.64 22.82
C GLN A 96 5.64 -2.31 22.10
N GLY A 97 4.71 -1.36 22.16
CA GLY A 97 4.89 0.03 21.76
C GLY A 97 4.31 0.39 20.39
N PHE A 98 3.47 -0.46 19.80
CA PHE A 98 2.72 -0.09 18.59
C PHE A 98 1.56 0.83 18.94
N THR A 99 1.56 2.05 18.38
CA THR A 99 0.58 3.10 18.74
C THR A 99 -0.61 3.17 17.80
N SER A 100 -0.45 2.81 16.53
CA SER A 100 -1.53 2.72 15.55
C SER A 100 -1.46 1.36 14.86
N LEU A 101 -2.33 0.45 15.28
CA LEU A 101 -2.31 -0.95 14.88
C LEU A 101 -3.74 -1.45 14.60
N HIS A 102 -3.97 -1.90 13.37
CA HIS A 102 -5.29 -2.27 12.87
C HIS A 102 -5.24 -3.65 12.25
N LYS A 103 -6.31 -4.41 12.41
CA LYS A 103 -6.47 -5.72 11.79
C LYS A 103 -7.32 -5.60 10.52
N ALA A 104 -6.94 -6.32 9.48
CA ALA A 104 -7.74 -6.52 8.28
C ALA A 104 -7.80 -8.03 7.95
N THR A 105 -8.94 -8.50 7.47
CA THR A 105 -9.16 -9.91 7.11
C THR A 105 -9.26 -10.14 5.59
N ASN A 106 -9.36 -9.07 4.81
CA ASN A 106 -9.45 -9.11 3.35
C ASN A 106 -8.92 -7.80 2.73
N ASN A 107 -8.82 -7.80 1.39
CA ASN A 107 -8.28 -6.67 0.64
C ASN A 107 -9.19 -5.43 0.75
N GLU A 108 -10.53 -5.58 0.76
CA GLU A 108 -11.45 -4.46 0.92
C GLU A 108 -11.19 -3.70 2.22
N LYS A 109 -11.03 -4.43 3.32
CA LYS A 109 -10.78 -3.82 4.63
C LYS A 109 -9.42 -3.13 4.68
N VAL A 110 -8.40 -3.71 4.05
CA VAL A 110 -7.10 -3.03 3.91
C VAL A 110 -7.26 -1.70 3.18
N ARG A 111 -8.00 -1.67 2.06
CA ARG A 111 -8.22 -0.45 1.28
C ARG A 111 -9.00 0.60 2.07
N GLU A 112 -10.05 0.20 2.77
CA GLU A 112 -10.83 1.09 3.64
C GLU A 112 -9.91 1.76 4.69
N LEU A 113 -9.09 0.96 5.39
CA LEU A 113 -8.15 1.47 6.40
C LEU A 113 -7.09 2.38 5.78
N VAL A 114 -6.52 2.02 4.63
CA VAL A 114 -5.55 2.86 3.91
C VAL A 114 -6.14 4.25 3.62
N LEU A 115 -7.36 4.31 3.09
CA LEU A 115 -8.05 5.56 2.80
C LEU A 115 -8.31 6.35 4.09
N GLY A 116 -8.76 5.68 5.15
CA GLY A 116 -8.97 6.30 6.46
C GLY A 116 -7.69 6.92 7.06
N PHE A 117 -6.51 6.31 6.86
CA PHE A 117 -5.24 6.85 7.35
C PHE A 117 -4.67 7.96 6.48
N LEU A 118 -4.73 7.80 5.17
CA LEU A 118 -3.92 8.60 4.25
C LEU A 118 -4.72 9.63 3.46
N ALA A 119 -6.06 9.54 3.48
CA ALA A 119 -6.98 10.43 2.78
C ALA A 119 -8.17 10.84 3.68
N ALA A 120 -7.95 11.00 4.99
CA ALA A 120 -8.98 11.43 5.94
C ALA A 120 -9.62 12.78 5.58
N ASP A 121 -8.82 13.69 5.01
CA ASP A 121 -9.26 15.01 4.54
C ASP A 121 -9.85 14.99 3.11
N GLY A 122 -10.08 13.78 2.57
CA GLY A 122 -10.53 13.56 1.20
C GLY A 122 -9.40 13.20 0.24
N LEU A 123 -9.79 12.64 -0.92
CA LEU A 123 -8.86 12.41 -2.02
C LEU A 123 -8.61 13.71 -2.77
N PRO A 124 -7.38 13.92 -3.27
CA PRO A 124 -7.11 14.97 -4.24
C PRO A 124 -8.14 15.00 -5.39
N PRO A 125 -8.52 16.18 -5.90
CA PRO A 125 -9.32 16.26 -7.12
C PRO A 125 -8.58 15.51 -8.24
N ARG A 126 -9.34 14.70 -8.97
CA ARG A 126 -8.81 13.90 -10.07
C ARG A 126 -8.20 14.85 -11.10
N THR A 127 -7.02 14.51 -11.62
CA THR A 127 -6.48 15.26 -12.75
C THR A 127 -7.38 14.95 -13.94
N GLU A 128 -8.18 15.92 -14.38
CA GLU A 128 -8.93 15.79 -15.62
C GLU A 128 -7.91 15.70 -16.76
N LEU A 129 -7.65 14.48 -17.22
CA LEU A 129 -6.97 14.29 -18.48
C LEU A 129 -7.92 14.82 -19.55
N PRO A 130 -7.52 15.79 -20.40
CA PRO A 130 -8.35 16.17 -21.53
C PRO A 130 -8.64 14.90 -22.32
N HIS A 131 -9.92 14.63 -22.57
CA HIS A 131 -10.31 13.52 -23.43
C HIS A 131 -9.56 13.71 -24.76
N PRO A 132 -8.86 12.68 -25.27
CA PRO A 132 -8.23 12.80 -26.57
C PRO A 132 -9.32 13.16 -27.58
N VAL A 133 -9.25 14.38 -28.10
CA VAL A 133 -10.15 14.83 -29.15
C VAL A 133 -9.86 13.90 -30.33
N PRO A 134 -10.87 13.20 -30.90
CA PRO A 134 -10.67 12.49 -32.14
C PRO A 134 -10.04 13.46 -33.12
N ILE A 135 -8.85 13.13 -33.64
CA ILE A 135 -8.26 13.87 -34.75
C ILE A 135 -9.24 13.65 -35.90
N GLY A 136 -10.12 14.62 -36.13
CA GLY A 136 -10.96 14.68 -37.30
C GLY A 136 -10.03 14.81 -38.49
N ILE A 137 -9.65 13.67 -39.07
CA ILE A 137 -9.00 13.66 -40.36
C ILE A 137 -10.11 13.97 -41.36
N ASP A 138 -10.40 15.25 -41.55
CA ASP A 138 -11.14 15.70 -42.73
C ASP A 138 -10.16 15.65 -43.92
N LEU A 139 -9.93 14.43 -44.41
CA LEU A 139 -9.42 14.25 -45.77
C LEU A 139 -10.59 14.60 -46.67
N GLY A 140 -10.70 15.90 -46.99
CA GLY A 140 -11.60 16.37 -48.04
C GLY A 140 -11.46 15.52 -49.32
N PRO A 141 -12.47 15.52 -50.19
CA PRO A 141 -12.54 14.60 -51.33
C PRO A 141 -11.24 14.67 -52.16
N PRO A 142 -10.73 13.52 -52.64
CA PRO A 142 -9.47 13.46 -53.36
C PRO A 142 -9.51 14.40 -54.56
N GLN A 143 -8.55 15.33 -54.64
CA GLN A 143 -8.40 16.20 -55.79
C GLN A 143 -7.92 15.36 -56.99
N PRO A 144 -8.55 15.52 -58.17
CA PRO A 144 -8.07 14.84 -59.37
C PRO A 144 -6.69 15.37 -59.75
N LEU A 145 -5.75 14.45 -59.96
CA LEU A 145 -4.41 14.73 -60.48
C LEU A 145 -4.54 15.43 -61.85
N LYS A 146 -3.95 16.62 -61.96
CA LYS A 146 -3.73 17.30 -63.24
C LYS A 146 -2.41 16.84 -63.86
#